data_AF-A0A2A7U8J6-F1
#
_entry.id   AF-A0A2A7U8J6-F1
#
_cell.length_a   1.000
_cell.length_b   1.000
_cell.length_c   1.000
_cell.angle_alpha   90.00
_cell.angle_beta   90.00
_cell.angle_gamma   90.00
#
_symmetry.space_group_name_H-M   'P 1'
#
loop_
_entity.id
_entity.type
_entity.pdbx_description
1 polymer ?
#
loop_
_entity_poly.entity_id
_entity_poly.type
_entity_poly.pdbx_seq_one_letter_code
_entity_poly.pdbx_strand_id
1 'polypeptide(L)'
;MSDADLAALEQRVTEKLAAARPKWDLPDIPALPAEAVEAPPLPDYWPQFPWERWAIAPARRAQALVLADKLIDQGKLAEAGWLVGYGGKVRIS
;
A
#
# COMPACT_ATOMS: atom_id res chain seq x y z
N MET A 1 5.57 -16.24 -15.16
CA MET A 1 5.47 -16.07 -13.70
C MET A 1 4.02 -16.32 -13.35
N SER A 2 3.75 -17.22 -12.41
CA SER A 2 2.37 -17.52 -12.01
C SER A 2 1.81 -16.45 -11.07
N ASP A 3 0.50 -16.44 -10.85
CA ASP A 3 -0.13 -15.53 -9.89
C ASP A 3 0.34 -15.79 -8.44
N ALA A 4 0.61 -17.05 -8.10
CA ALA A 4 1.17 -17.42 -6.80
C ALA A 4 2.59 -16.87 -6.62
N ASP A 5 3.44 -16.97 -7.65
CA ASP A 5 4.80 -16.39 -7.62
C ASP A 5 4.76 -14.87 -7.47
N LEU A 6 3.78 -14.21 -8.11
CA LEU A 6 3.60 -12.77 -8.01
C LEU A 6 3.19 -12.36 -6.59
N ALA A 7 2.25 -13.08 -5.99
CA ALA A 7 1.80 -12.81 -4.63
C ALA A 7 2.93 -13.01 -3.61
N ALA A 8 3.72 -14.08 -3.76
CA ALA A 8 4.88 -14.33 -2.91
C ALA A 8 5.95 -13.23 -3.04
N LEU A 9 6.21 -12.76 -4.27
CA LEU A 9 7.12 -11.63 -4.50
C LEU A 9 6.60 -10.35 -3.85
N GLU A 10 5.32 -10.06 -4.00
CA GLU A 10 4.68 -8.87 -3.43
C GLU A 10 4.76 -8.88 -1.90
N GLN A 11 4.46 -10.00 -1.27
CA GLN A 11 4.58 -10.17 0.17
C GLN A 11 6.02 -9.92 0.64
N ARG A 12 7.00 -10.61 0.04
CA ARG A 12 8.41 -10.50 0.42
C ARG A 12 8.94 -9.07 0.32
N VAL A 13 8.65 -8.38 -0.78
CA VAL A 13 9.12 -6.99 -1.00
C VAL A 13 8.41 -6.03 -0.05
N THR A 14 7.13 -6.25 0.23
CA THR A 14 6.36 -5.42 1.18
C THR A 14 6.89 -5.57 2.60
N GLU A 15 7.15 -6.80 3.05
CA GLU A 15 7.75 -7.07 4.36
C GLU A 15 9.14 -6.46 4.50
N LYS A 16 9.98 -6.60 3.46
CA LYS A 16 11.32 -6.00 3.42
C LYS A 16 11.24 -4.47 3.52
N LEU A 17 10.33 -3.85 2.79
CA LEU A 17 10.11 -2.41 2.84
C LEU A 17 9.61 -1.97 4.24
N ALA A 18 8.68 -2.72 4.84
CA ALA A 18 8.16 -2.43 6.17
C ALA A 18 9.26 -2.52 7.24
N ALA A 19 10.17 -3.49 7.13
CA ALA A 19 11.31 -3.62 8.02
C ALA A 19 12.36 -2.51 7.84
N ALA A 20 12.55 -2.03 6.60
CA ALA A 20 13.49 -0.96 6.29
C ALA A 20 12.98 0.44 6.64
N ARG A 21 11.65 0.63 6.73
CA ARG A 21 11.06 1.93 7.06
C ARG A 21 11.33 2.29 8.53
N PRO A 22 11.64 3.56 8.82
CA PRO A 22 11.73 4.02 10.19
C PRO A 22 10.37 3.84 10.87
N LYS A 23 10.35 3.09 11.97
CA LYS A 23 9.18 3.02 12.84
C LYS A 23 9.08 4.37 13.55
N TRP A 24 7.97 5.06 13.33
CA TRP A 24 7.62 6.19 14.16
C TRP A 24 7.05 5.60 15.44
N ASP A 25 7.80 5.72 16.54
CA ASP A 25 7.26 5.48 17.88
C ASP A 25 6.28 6.61 18.18
N LEU A 26 5.04 6.42 17.74
CA LEU A 26 3.95 7.26 18.18
C LEU A 26 3.70 6.97 19.66
N PRO A 27 3.50 8.01 20.49
CA PRO A 27 3.10 7.79 21.87
C PRO A 27 1.80 6.97 21.88
N ASP A 28 1.64 6.10 22.88
CA ASP A 28 0.39 5.38 23.11
C ASP A 28 -0.74 6.41 23.24
N ILE A 29 -1.53 6.54 22.17
CA ILE A 29 -2.73 7.37 22.19
C ILE A 29 -3.74 6.57 23.03
N PRO A 30 -4.23 7.10 24.16
CA PRO A 30 -5.23 6.41 24.96
C PRO A 30 -6.39 6.03 24.05
N ALA A 31 -6.76 4.75 24.05
CA ALA A 31 -7.87 4.26 23.26
C ALA A 31 -9.10 5.13 23.58
N LEU A 32 -9.63 5.80 22.57
CA LEU A 32 -10.89 6.52 22.73
C LEU A 32 -11.93 5.52 23.24
N PRO A 33 -12.75 5.88 24.24
CA PRO A 33 -13.80 4.99 24.74
C PRO A 33 -14.66 4.52 23.55
N ALA A 34 -14.97 3.23 23.50
CA ALA A 34 -15.71 2.61 22.38
C ALA A 34 -17.06 3.29 22.09
N GLU A 35 -17.59 4.03 23.07
CA GLU A 35 -18.82 4.82 23.03
C GLU A 35 -18.71 6.09 22.17
N ALA A 36 -17.51 6.50 21.75
CA ALA A 36 -17.27 7.75 21.00
C ALA A 36 -17.20 7.59 19.47
N VAL A 37 -17.55 6.43 18.91
CA VAL A 37 -17.34 6.15 17.46
C VAL A 37 -18.60 5.64 16.76
N GLU A 38 -19.78 6.19 17.09
CA GLU A 38 -20.80 6.33 16.05
C GLU A 38 -20.51 7.63 15.31
N ALA A 39 -19.71 7.53 14.25
CA ALA A 39 -19.62 8.63 13.30
C ALA A 39 -21.06 8.91 12.82
N PRO A 40 -21.56 10.16 12.95
CA PRO A 40 -22.89 10.48 12.47
C PRO A 40 -22.98 10.08 10.99
N PRO A 41 -24.14 9.55 10.53
CA PRO A 41 -24.31 9.19 9.13
C PRO A 41 -23.95 10.40 8.27
N LEU A 42 -23.15 10.15 7.22
CA LEU A 42 -22.79 11.20 6.29
C LEU A 42 -24.10 11.81 5.71
N PRO A 43 -24.19 13.14 5.58
CA PRO A 43 -25.37 13.77 5.00
C PRO A 43 -25.67 13.23 3.59
N ASP A 44 -26.94 13.23 3.19
CA ASP A 44 -27.36 12.70 1.87
C ASP A 44 -26.71 13.44 0.68
N TYR A 45 -26.27 14.68 0.90
CA TYR A 45 -25.55 15.50 -0.09
C TYR A 45 -24.03 15.26 -0.10
N TRP A 46 -23.53 14.33 0.73
CA TRP A 46 -22.11 14.05 0.79
C TRP A 46 -21.64 13.45 -0.54
N PRO A 47 -20.59 14.00 -1.17
CA PRO A 47 -20.09 13.46 -2.43
C PRO A 47 -19.65 12.01 -2.23
N GLN A 48 -20.32 11.08 -2.92
CA GLN A 48 -19.85 9.70 -3.01
C GLN A 48 -18.72 9.64 -4.03
N PHE A 49 -17.49 9.81 -3.56
CA PHE A 49 -16.33 9.58 -4.42
C PHE A 49 -16.24 8.08 -4.72
N PRO A 50 -16.20 7.68 -6.00
CA PRO A 50 -15.99 6.29 -6.34
C PRO A 50 -14.64 5.84 -5.75
N TRP A 51 -14.64 4.69 -5.09
CA TRP A 51 -13.43 4.06 -4.59
C TRP A 51 -12.44 3.90 -5.74
N GLU A 52 -11.18 4.26 -5.53
CA GLU A 52 -10.17 4.09 -6.57
C GLU A 52 -10.01 2.60 -6.90
N ARG A 53 -10.32 2.22 -8.15
CA ARG A 53 -10.11 0.86 -8.66
C ARG A 53 -8.84 0.80 -9.50
N TRP A 54 -8.11 -0.30 -9.35
CA TRP A 54 -6.84 -0.53 -10.02
C TRP A 54 -6.86 -1.90 -10.71
N ALA A 55 -6.52 -1.95 -11.99
CA ALA A 55 -6.14 -3.21 -12.63
C ALA A 55 -4.65 -3.46 -12.44
N ILE A 56 -4.30 -4.73 -12.31
CA ILE A 56 -2.92 -5.20 -12.18
C ILE A 56 -2.53 -5.85 -13.50
N ALA A 57 -1.43 -5.39 -14.10
CA ALA A 57 -0.78 -6.07 -15.21
C ALA A 57 0.36 -6.95 -14.65
N PRO A 58 0.23 -8.29 -14.57
CA PRO A 58 1.13 -9.14 -13.80
C PRO A 58 2.61 -8.98 -14.16
N ALA A 59 2.95 -8.90 -15.45
CA ALA A 59 4.33 -8.72 -15.90
C ALA A 59 4.93 -7.37 -15.48
N ARG A 60 4.16 -6.27 -15.61
CA ARG A 60 4.60 -4.93 -15.20
C ARG A 60 4.71 -4.83 -13.68
N ARG A 61 3.80 -5.50 -12.96
CA ARG A 61 3.84 -5.59 -11.50
C ARG A 61 5.10 -6.30 -11.02
N ALA A 62 5.43 -7.44 -11.61
CA ALA A 62 6.65 -8.18 -11.31
C ALA A 62 7.91 -7.33 -11.46
N GLN A 63 8.03 -6.62 -12.59
CA GLN A 63 9.16 -5.73 -12.88
C GLN A 63 9.27 -4.59 -11.86
N ALA A 64 8.13 -3.97 -11.51
CA ALA A 64 8.08 -2.92 -10.51
C ALA A 64 8.52 -3.43 -9.12
N LEU A 65 8.10 -4.63 -8.73
CA LEU A 65 8.49 -5.24 -7.45
C LEU A 65 9.97 -5.61 -7.41
N VAL A 66 10.54 -6.14 -8.50
CA VAL A 66 11.98 -6.42 -8.60
C VAL A 66 12.80 -5.13 -8.53
N LEU A 67 12.34 -4.04 -9.16
CA LEU A 67 12.98 -2.74 -9.06
C LEU A 67 12.86 -2.17 -7.64
N ALA A 68 11.70 -2.30 -7.01
CA ALA A 68 11.50 -1.88 -5.62
C ALA A 68 12.45 -2.61 -4.66
N ASP A 69 12.61 -3.93 -4.81
CA ASP A 69 13.53 -4.75 -4.01
C ASP A 69 14.96 -4.17 -4.03
N LYS A 70 15.46 -3.82 -5.22
CA LYS A 70 16.77 -3.19 -5.42
C LYS A 70 16.85 -1.79 -4.82
N LEU A 71 15.79 -1.00 -4.92
CA LEU A 71 15.75 0.35 -4.35
C LEU A 71 15.74 0.32 -2.82
N ILE A 72 15.12 -0.70 -2.21
CA ILE A 72 15.18 -0.92 -0.76
C ILE A 72 16.64 -1.18 -0.34
N ASP A 73 17.36 -2.04 -1.08
CA ASP A 73 18.77 -2.32 -0.80
C ASP A 73 19.67 -1.08 -0.93
N GLN A 74 19.27 -0.12 -1.76
CA GLN A 74 19.96 1.16 -1.94
C GLN A 74 19.53 2.24 -0.94
N GLY A 75 18.60 1.95 -0.02
CA GLY A 75 18.04 2.92 0.92
C GLY A 75 17.06 3.94 0.30
N LYS A 76 16.63 3.75 -0.95
CA LYS A 76 15.66 4.61 -1.67
C LYS A 76 14.22 4.22 -1.35
N LEU A 77 13.85 4.38 -0.08
CA LEU A 77 12.60 3.83 0.47
C LEU A 77 11.33 4.52 -0.03
N ALA A 78 11.41 5.81 -0.41
CA ALA A 78 10.27 6.55 -0.94
C ALA A 78 9.87 6.04 -2.33
N GLU A 79 10.85 5.90 -3.23
CA GLU A 79 10.66 5.38 -4.58
C GLU A 79 10.26 3.90 -4.56
N ALA A 80 10.90 3.10 -3.70
CA ALA A 80 10.49 1.72 -3.48
C ALA A 80 9.04 1.65 -2.99
N GLY A 81 8.65 2.50 -2.04
CA GLY A 81 7.29 2.60 -1.54
C GLY A 81 6.27 2.95 -2.63
N TRP A 82 6.62 3.86 -3.52
CA TRP A 82 5.77 4.23 -4.65
C TRP A 82 5.57 3.04 -5.61
N LEU A 83 6.65 2.31 -5.93
CA LEU A 83 6.56 1.13 -6.79
C LEU A 83 5.77 -0.02 -6.16
N VAL A 84 5.95 -0.27 -4.86
CA VAL A 84 5.13 -1.24 -4.12
C VAL A 84 3.66 -0.81 -4.11
N GLY A 85 3.36 0.47 -3.88
CA GLY A 85 1.99 0.98 -3.88
C GLY A 85 1.29 0.90 -5.24
N TYR A 86 1.97 1.37 -6.30
CA TYR A 86 1.33 1.72 -7.58
C TYR A 86 2.01 1.12 -8.81
N GLY A 87 3.26 0.66 -8.70
CA GLY A 87 4.02 0.14 -9.83
C GLY A 87 3.33 -1.04 -10.50
N GLY A 88 3.13 -0.95 -11.82
CA GLY A 88 2.43 -1.97 -12.61
C GLY A 88 0.90 -2.02 -12.42
N LYS A 89 0.33 -1.07 -11.69
CA LYS A 89 -1.12 -0.88 -11.54
C LYS A 89 -1.60 0.22 -12.48
N VAL A 90 -2.77 0.03 -13.07
CA VAL A 90 -3.44 1.02 -13.93
C VAL A 90 -4.75 1.41 -13.27
N ARG A 91 -4.96 2.71 -13.04
CA ARG A 91 -6.20 3.23 -12.48
C ARG A 91 -7.33 3.06 -13.50
N ILE A 92 -8.42 2.45 -13.08
CA ILE A 92 -9.63 2.28 -13.88
C ILE A 92 -10.75 2.98 -13.12
N SER A 93 -11.09 4.20 -13.55
CA SER A 93 -12.20 4.99 -13.01
C SER A 93 -13.53 4.28 -13.13
#